data_AF-H2ZKJ5-F1
#
_entry.id   AF-H2ZKJ5-F1
#
_cell.length_a   1.000
_cell.length_b   1.000
_cell.length_c   1.000
_cell.angle_alpha   90.00
_cell.angle_beta   90.00
_cell.angle_gamma   90.00
#
_symmetry.space_group_name_H-M   'P 1'
#
loop_
_entity.id
_entity.type
_entity.pdbx_description
1 polymer ?
#
loop_
_entity_poly.entity_id
_entity_poly.type
_entity_poly.pdbx_seq_one_letter_code
_entity_poly.pdbx_strand_id
1 'polypeptide(L)' 'MLATKIGSDWSKLAPHLNMKTKDIKEINEDSEDPILQARQTLVTWQDLVGSSATWTTLSQALKAAGLEEINRTP' A
#
# COMPACT_ATOMS: atom_id res chain seq x y z
N MET A 1 6.52 2.75 10.20
CA MET A 1 7.05 3.97 9.54
C MET A 1 6.56 4.09 8.11
N LEU A 2 6.62 3.06 7.25
CA LEU A 2 6.08 3.16 5.89
C LEU A 2 4.55 3.27 5.84
N ALA A 3 3.82 2.36 6.50
CA ALA A 3 2.36 2.45 6.63
C ALA A 3 1.91 3.79 7.25
N THR A 4 2.75 4.36 8.12
CA THR A 4 2.55 5.66 8.74
C THR A 4 2.74 6.82 7.76
N LYS A 5 3.70 6.70 6.82
CA LYS A 5 3.92 7.66 5.73
C LYS A 5 2.85 7.55 4.64
N ILE A 6 2.43 6.32 4.33
CA ILE A 6 1.34 6.06 3.39
C ILE A 6 0.05 6.62 3.99
N GLY A 7 -0.26 6.28 5.25
CA GLY A 7 -1.45 6.76 5.94
C GLY A 7 -2.66 6.67 5.02
N SER A 8 -3.39 7.77 4.89
CA SER A 8 -4.60 7.87 4.06
C SER A 8 -4.38 7.67 2.56
N ASP A 9 -3.15 7.75 2.05
CA ASP A 9 -2.83 7.51 0.63
C ASP A 9 -2.79 6.01 0.26
N TRP A 10 -3.01 5.11 1.23
CA TRP A 10 -3.09 3.66 0.97
C TRP A 10 -4.12 3.32 -0.12
N SER A 11 -5.23 4.06 -0.17
CA SER A 11 -6.31 3.85 -1.15
C SER A 11 -5.87 4.19 -2.56
N LYS A 12 -4.93 5.13 -2.73
CA LYS A 12 -4.31 5.44 -4.03
C LYS A 12 -3.28 4.39 -4.40
N LEU A 13 -2.53 3.88 -3.43
CA LEU A 13 -1.49 2.87 -3.66
C LEU A 13 -2.07 1.49 -4.02
N ALA A 14 -3.14 1.06 -3.35
CA ALA A 14 -3.75 -0.26 -3.54
C ALA A 14 -4.05 -0.65 -5.00
N PRO A 15 -4.65 0.19 -5.86
CA PRO A 15 -4.85 -0.15 -7.27
C PRO A 15 -3.55 -0.33 -8.05
N HIS A 16 -2.46 0.38 -7.69
CA HIS A 16 -1.14 0.17 -8.31
C HIS A 16 -0.48 -1.15 -7.88
N LEU A 17 -0.91 -1.71 -6.74
CA LEU A 17 -0.45 -2.99 -6.22
C LEU A 17 -1.24 -4.18 -6.79
N ASN A 18 -2.06 -3.97 -7.84
CA ASN A 18 -2.98 -4.96 -8.41
C ASN A 18 -4.01 -5.50 -7.40
N MET A 19 -4.30 -4.77 -6.32
CA MET A 19 -5.39 -5.15 -5.42
C MET A 19 -6.74 -4.90 -6.08
N LYS A 20 -7.69 -5.81 -5.86
CA LYS A 20 -9.02 -5.66 -6.43
C LYS A 20 -9.81 -4.66 -5.59
N THR A 21 -10.81 -4.03 -6.20
CA THR A 21 -11.71 -3.09 -5.52
C THR A 21 -12.39 -3.71 -4.30
N LYS A 22 -12.65 -5.03 -4.31
CA LYS A 22 -13.18 -5.75 -3.16
C LYS A 22 -12.23 -5.75 -1.96
N ASP A 23 -10.93 -5.95 -2.18
CA ASP A 23 -9.93 -6.01 -1.12
C ASP A 23 -9.70 -4.61 -0.54
N ILE A 24 -9.77 -3.58 -1.40
CA ILE A 24 -9.73 -2.17 -0.98
C ILE A 24 -10.93 -1.82 -0.11
N LYS A 25 -12.14 -2.24 -0.50
CA LYS A 25 -13.34 -2.03 0.31
C LYS A 25 -13.25 -2.76 1.65
N GLU A 26 -12.82 -4.01 1.64
CA GLU A 26 -12.65 -4.81 2.85
C GLU A 26 -11.69 -4.14 3.83
N ILE A 27 -10.53 -3.65 3.36
CA ILE A 27 -9.58 -2.91 4.20
C ILE A 27 -10.20 -1.62 4.76
N ASN A 28 -11.02 -0.94 3.96
CA ASN A 28 -11.70 0.28 4.39
C ASN A 28 -12.77 0.00 5.47
N GLU A 29 -13.47 -1.12 5.36
CA GLU A 29 -14.53 -1.54 6.28
C GLU A 29 -13.97 -2.23 7.53
N ASP A 30 -12.81 -2.88 7.43
CA ASP A 30 -12.15 -3.59 8.54
C ASP A 30 -11.58 -2.63 9.60
N SER A 31 -11.04 -1.49 9.15
CA SER A 31 -10.37 -0.54 10.03
C SER A 31 -10.62 0.91 9.60
N GLU A 32 -10.93 1.78 10.56
CA GLU A 32 -11.09 3.24 10.33
C GLU A 32 -9.73 3.98 10.35
N ASP A 33 -8.70 3.33 10.90
CA ASP A 33 -7.40 3.94 11.13
C ASP A 33 -6.53 3.87 9.86
N PRO A 34 -6.13 5.01 9.28
CA PRO A 34 -5.43 5.04 7.99
C PRO A 34 -4.07 4.33 8.05
N ILE A 35 -3.44 4.26 9.23
CA ILE A 35 -2.17 3.56 9.40
C ILE A 35 -2.39 2.05 9.38
N LEU A 36 -3.47 1.57 10.00
CA LEU A 36 -3.85 0.15 9.97
C LEU A 36 -4.27 -0.26 8.56
N GLN A 37 -5.06 0.56 7.87
CA GLN A 37 -5.46 0.31 6.49
C GLN A 37 -4.25 0.23 5.54
N ALA A 38 -3.29 1.15 5.68
CA ALA A 38 -2.03 1.11 4.94
C ALA A 38 -1.21 -0.15 5.24
N ARG A 39 -1.16 -0.56 6.51
CA ARG A 39 -0.49 -1.80 6.91
C ARG A 39 -1.17 -3.03 6.31
N GLN A 40 -2.49 -3.10 6.36
CA GLN A 40 -3.26 -4.19 5.81
C GLN A 40 -3.07 -4.28 4.28
N THR A 41 -3.08 -3.14 3.59
CA THR A 41 -2.77 -3.03 2.16
C THR A 41 -1.40 -3.64 1.83
N LEU A 42 -0.37 -3.30 2.61
CA LEU A 42 0.98 -3.85 2.41
C LEU A 42 1.04 -5.35 2.67
N VAL A 43 0.37 -5.84 3.71
CA VAL A 43 0.32 -7.28 4.03
C VAL A 43 -0.40 -8.05 2.92
N THR A 44 -1.56 -7.59 2.48
CA THR A 44 -2.31 -8.24 1.39
C THR A 44 -1.53 -8.20 0.09
N TRP A 45 -0.86 -7.09 -0.22
CA TRP A 45 0.03 -7.03 -1.37
C TRP A 45 1.17 -8.05 -1.24
N GLN A 46 1.83 -8.14 -0.09
CA GLN A 46 2.89 -9.13 0.16
C GLN A 46 2.39 -10.56 -0.02
N ASP A 47 1.17 -10.86 0.41
CA ASP A 47 0.53 -12.16 0.21
C ASP A 47 0.26 -12.44 -1.29
N LEU A 48 -0.23 -11.43 -2.03
CA LEU A 48 -0.56 -11.53 -3.45
C LEU A 48 0.66 -11.79 -4.36
N VAL A 49 1.76 -11.06 -4.15
CA VAL A 49 3.00 -11.19 -4.97
C VAL A 49 4.03 -12.16 -4.38
N GLY A 50 3.88 -12.55 -3.11
CA GLY A 50 4.79 -13.45 -2.41
C GLY A 50 6.23 -12.97 -2.44
N SER A 51 7.14 -13.81 -2.94
CA SER A 51 8.58 -13.51 -3.04
C SER A 51 8.92 -12.30 -3.94
N SER A 52 7.99 -11.85 -4.78
CA SER A 52 8.16 -10.65 -5.61
C SER A 52 7.82 -9.35 -4.88
N ALA A 53 7.35 -9.43 -3.62
CA ALA A 53 7.02 -8.30 -2.77
C ALA A 53 8.29 -7.61 -2.22
N THR A 54 9.13 -7.14 -3.13
CA THR A 54 10.39 -6.47 -2.83
C THR A 54 10.22 -4.96 -2.73
N TRP A 55 11.17 -4.29 -2.08
CA TRP A 55 11.21 -2.83 -2.02
C TRP A 55 11.20 -2.17 -3.41
N THR A 56 11.85 -2.79 -4.40
CA THR A 56 11.86 -2.31 -5.79
C THR A 56 10.45 -2.24 -6.36
N THR A 57 9.67 -3.32 -6.24
CA THR A 57 8.29 -3.40 -6.72
C THR A 57 7.40 -2.38 -5.99
N LEU A 58 7.58 -2.25 -4.67
CA LEU A 58 6.84 -1.29 -3.86
C LEU A 58 7.18 0.16 -4.22
N SER A 59 8.45 0.46 -4.44
CA SER A 59 8.94 1.78 -4.86
C SER A 59 8.38 2.16 -6.24
N GLN A 60 8.28 1.21 -7.18
CA GLN A 60 7.64 1.44 -8.47
C GLN A 60 6.15 1.74 -8.32
N ALA A 61 5.44 1.00 -7.46
CA ALA A 61 4.02 1.25 -7.20
C ALA A 61 3.78 2.60 -6.51
N LEU A 62 4.60 2.95 -5.52
CA LEU A 62 4.59 4.26 -4.87
C LEU A 62 4.83 5.38 -5.89
N LYS A 63 5.81 5.22 -6.78
CA LYS A 63 6.07 6.18 -7.85
C LYS A 63 4.90 6.31 -8.82
N ALA A 64 4.29 5.19 -9.21
CA ALA A 64 3.10 5.19 -10.07
C ALA A 64 1.89 5.87 -9.40
N ALA A 65 1.78 5.77 -8.07
CA ALA A 65 0.77 6.44 -7.26
C ALA A 65 1.06 7.93 -6.99
N GLY A 66 2.22 8.45 -7.42
CA GLY A 66 2.67 9.81 -7.09
C GLY A 66 3.17 9.97 -5.65
N LEU A 67 3.40 8.87 -4.94
CA LEU A 67 3.86 8.79 -3.55
C LEU A 67 5.38 8.59 -3.45
N GLU A 68 6.14 9.02 -4.47
CA GLU A 68 7.59 8.84 -4.51
C GLU A 68 8.33 9.56 -3.38
N GLU A 69 7.73 10.60 -2.78
CA GLU A 69 8.26 11.30 -1.60
C GLU A 69 8.39 10.37 -0.39
N ILE A 70 7.49 9.39 -0.26
CA ILE A 70 7.49 8.41 0.84
C ILE A 70 8.76 7.57 0.79
N ASN A 71 9.23 7.27 -0.41
CA ASN A 71 10.44 6.51 -0.70
C ASN A 71 11.72 7.38 -0.68
N ARG A 72 11.60 8.72 -0.62
CA ARG A 72 12.72 9.65 -0.80
C ARG A 72 13.42 10.06 0.51
N THR A 73 13.01 9.53 1.65
CA THR A 73 13.68 9.85 2.92
C THR A 73 14.91 8.96 3.14
N PRO A 74 16.10 9.56 3.39
CA PRO A 74 17.34 8.82 3.67
C PRO A 74 17.29 8.07 5.00
#